data_AF-A0A9J5ZAZ2-F1
#
_entry.id   AF-A0A9J5ZAZ2-F1
#
_cell.length_a   1.000
_cell.length_b   1.000
_cell.length_c   1.000
_cell.angle_alpha   90.00
_cell.angle_beta   90.00
_cell.angle_gamma   90.00
#
_symmetry.space_group_name_H-M   'P 1'
#
loop_
_entity.id
_entity.type
_entity.pdbx_description
1 polymer ?
#
loop_
_entity_poly.entity_id
_entity_poly.type
_entity_poly.pdbx_seq_one_letter_code
_entity_poly.pdbx_strand_id
1 'polypeptide(L)'
;MYIFKVNVGLRESNPDAYTSKMISIGPYHKKNPQLRSMEKYKLLYLQRFLQRKEGLDVESCINELKELKEEAIKCYEDIDEVVNDSQFCQMLLLDGCFVVEFIREYCEMCLQGEVEIINIKDCYISRDLILLENQLPFFVLNKLHHVTKQDDDLPLAILAINSFTFFIDLSKMTPESFREIEQLFEAGVSFVKEDNLGDNTNLFDSIKFENGLMTIPCFQVEDNTEILLRNLIAYEQQSIDVQPKYFSDFVTFMDYLIDSDKDVNLLRQKGIIENWIGEDKEVASIFNKI
;
A
#
# COMPACT_ATOMS: atom_id res chain seq x y z
N MET A 1 8.33 -9.20 -9.58
CA MET A 1 7.61 -9.14 -8.29
C MET A 1 6.52 -10.18 -8.35
N TYR A 2 6.52 -11.12 -7.41
CA TYR A 2 5.48 -12.14 -7.31
C TYR A 2 4.29 -11.56 -6.53
N ILE A 3 3.08 -11.93 -6.92
CA ILE A 3 1.81 -11.51 -6.32
C ILE A 3 1.27 -12.73 -5.56
N PHE A 4 1.55 -12.74 -4.27
CA PHE A 4 1.29 -13.88 -3.41
C PHE A 4 -0.18 -13.95 -3.01
N LYS A 5 -0.70 -15.18 -2.93
CA LYS A 5 -1.81 -15.47 -2.02
C LYS A 5 -1.26 -15.47 -0.60
N VAL A 6 -1.89 -14.70 0.28
CA VAL A 6 -1.54 -14.62 1.69
C VAL A 6 -1.71 -15.99 2.31
N ASN A 7 -0.68 -16.44 3.01
CA ASN A 7 -0.68 -17.74 3.68
C ASN A 7 -1.88 -17.89 4.63
N VAL A 8 -2.45 -19.09 4.70
CA VAL A 8 -3.63 -19.39 5.54
C VAL A 8 -3.41 -18.97 7.00
N GLY A 9 -2.22 -19.20 7.57
CA GLY A 9 -1.93 -18.82 8.96
C GLY A 9 -1.97 -17.31 9.20
N LEU A 10 -1.45 -16.51 8.25
CA LEU A 10 -1.55 -15.05 8.30
C LEU A 10 -3.02 -14.62 8.16
N ARG A 11 -3.74 -15.21 7.21
CA ARG A 11 -5.15 -14.90 6.96
C ARG A 11 -6.06 -15.23 8.14
N GLU A 12 -5.80 -16.31 8.88
CA GLU A 12 -6.60 -16.70 10.05
C GLU A 12 -6.52 -15.68 11.20
N SER A 13 -5.41 -14.92 11.30
CA SER A 13 -5.27 -13.87 12.32
C SER A 13 -6.25 -12.71 12.11
N ASN A 14 -6.47 -12.29 10.86
CA ASN A 14 -7.41 -11.25 10.48
C ASN A 14 -7.83 -11.42 9.00
N PRO A 15 -8.93 -12.17 8.72
CA PRO A 15 -9.37 -12.42 7.34
C PRO A 15 -9.76 -11.16 6.59
N ASP A 16 -10.26 -10.16 7.30
CA ASP A 16 -10.70 -8.90 6.74
C ASP A 16 -9.51 -8.13 6.16
N ALA A 17 -8.33 -8.17 6.80
CA ALA A 17 -7.13 -7.46 6.34
C ALA A 17 -6.61 -7.90 4.97
N TYR A 18 -7.10 -9.02 4.42
CA TYR A 18 -6.63 -9.59 3.16
C TYR A 18 -7.77 -9.85 2.16
N THR A 19 -8.96 -9.31 2.43
CA THR A 19 -10.14 -9.51 1.57
C THR A 19 -10.58 -8.18 0.97
N SER A 20 -10.60 -8.10 -0.36
CA SER A 20 -11.13 -6.93 -1.09
C SER A 20 -12.61 -6.73 -0.78
N LYS A 21 -13.01 -5.48 -0.51
CA LYS A 21 -14.39 -5.12 -0.12
C LYS A 21 -15.14 -4.34 -1.20
N MET A 22 -14.43 -3.61 -2.06
CA MET A 22 -14.98 -2.72 -3.07
C MET A 22 -14.57 -3.11 -4.48
N ILE A 23 -13.28 -3.31 -4.73
CA ILE A 23 -12.75 -3.50 -6.09
C ILE A 23 -11.82 -4.69 -6.19
N SER A 24 -12.02 -5.49 -7.23
CA SER A 24 -11.08 -6.52 -7.66
C SER A 24 -10.09 -5.93 -8.64
N ILE A 25 -8.81 -6.21 -8.47
CA ILE A 25 -7.74 -5.89 -9.41
C ILE A 25 -6.94 -7.17 -9.65
N GLY A 26 -6.79 -7.56 -10.91
CA GLY A 26 -6.12 -8.80 -11.26
C GLY A 26 -7.01 -10.05 -11.09
N PRO A 27 -6.40 -11.24 -11.18
CA PRO A 27 -7.13 -12.47 -11.43
C PRO A 27 -7.77 -13.11 -10.17
N TYR A 28 -7.20 -12.94 -8.98
CA TYR A 28 -7.60 -13.70 -7.79
C TYR A 28 -9.03 -13.42 -7.32
N HIS A 29 -9.48 -12.16 -7.38
CA HIS A 29 -10.82 -11.76 -6.91
C HIS A 29 -11.84 -11.53 -8.03
N LYS A 30 -11.46 -11.74 -9.30
CA LYS A 30 -12.27 -11.40 -10.48
C LYS A 30 -13.64 -12.10 -10.52
N LYS A 31 -13.71 -13.31 -9.99
CA LYS A 31 -14.94 -14.12 -9.97
C LYS A 31 -15.90 -13.73 -8.83
N ASN A 32 -15.49 -12.85 -7.90
CA ASN A 32 -16.32 -12.45 -6.77
C ASN A 32 -17.51 -11.59 -7.23
N PRO A 33 -18.77 -12.06 -7.07
CA PRO A 33 -19.93 -11.32 -7.52
C PRO A 33 -20.17 -10.01 -6.76
N GLN A 34 -19.65 -9.87 -5.53
CA GLN A 34 -19.84 -8.68 -4.70
C GLN A 34 -19.08 -7.46 -5.23
N LEU A 35 -17.99 -7.69 -5.97
CA LEU A 35 -17.10 -6.62 -6.48
C LEU A 35 -17.49 -6.14 -7.89
N ARG A 36 -18.53 -6.73 -8.49
CA ARG A 36 -18.95 -6.44 -9.89
C ARG A 36 -19.46 -5.02 -10.09
N SER A 37 -19.95 -4.37 -9.03
CA SER A 37 -20.44 -2.99 -9.08
C SER A 37 -19.36 -2.01 -9.55
N MET A 38 -18.08 -2.33 -9.34
CA MET A 38 -16.95 -1.48 -9.71
C MET A 38 -16.50 -1.59 -11.16
N GLU A 39 -16.89 -2.65 -11.88
CA GLU A 39 -16.51 -2.85 -13.28
C GLU A 39 -16.98 -1.70 -14.20
N LYS A 40 -18.15 -1.10 -13.88
CA LYS A 40 -18.64 0.07 -14.64
C LYS A 40 -17.72 1.28 -14.50
N TYR A 41 -17.11 1.50 -13.32
CA TYR A 41 -16.21 2.62 -13.11
C TYR A 41 -14.87 2.37 -13.78
N LYS A 42 -14.36 1.13 -13.76
CA LYS A 42 -13.16 0.78 -14.54
C LYS A 42 -13.31 1.10 -16.03
N LEU A 43 -14.50 0.92 -16.60
CA LEU A 43 -14.78 1.33 -17.99
C LEU A 43 -14.72 2.86 -18.18
N LEU A 44 -15.20 3.65 -17.21
CA LEU A 44 -15.07 5.11 -17.25
C LEU A 44 -13.59 5.54 -17.16
N TYR A 45 -12.81 4.89 -16.30
CA TYR A 45 -11.36 5.13 -16.22
C TYR A 45 -10.62 4.69 -17.49
N LEU A 46 -11.04 3.59 -18.14
CA LEU A 46 -10.51 3.20 -19.45
C LEU A 46 -10.80 4.28 -20.51
N GLN A 47 -12.01 4.84 -20.52
CA GLN A 47 -12.35 5.94 -21.44
C GLN A 47 -11.46 7.17 -21.18
N ARG A 48 -11.29 7.56 -19.91
CA ARG A 48 -10.40 8.66 -19.52
C ARG A 48 -8.95 8.39 -19.96
N PHE A 49 -8.45 7.19 -19.69
CA PHE A 49 -7.11 6.75 -20.08
C PHE A 49 -6.87 6.88 -21.60
N LEU A 50 -7.83 6.45 -22.42
CA LEU A 50 -7.73 6.53 -23.88
C LEU A 50 -7.77 7.98 -24.40
N GLN A 51 -8.45 8.89 -23.70
CA GLN A 51 -8.52 10.30 -24.06
C GLN A 51 -7.21 11.07 -23.84
N ARG A 52 -6.28 10.53 -23.03
CA ARG A 52 -4.98 11.16 -22.77
C ARG A 52 -4.05 11.25 -23.98
N LYS A 53 -4.28 10.43 -25.01
CA LYS A 53 -3.42 10.38 -26.20
C LYS A 53 -4.24 10.22 -27.46
N GLU A 54 -4.11 11.19 -28.37
CA GLU A 54 -4.79 11.16 -29.65
C GLU A 54 -4.41 9.90 -30.46
N GLY A 55 -5.42 9.22 -31.01
CA GLY A 55 -5.25 8.01 -31.80
C GLY A 55 -4.99 6.73 -30.99
N LEU A 56 -5.00 6.79 -29.65
CA LEU A 56 -4.90 5.60 -28.81
C LEU A 56 -6.26 4.87 -28.76
N ASP A 57 -6.24 3.56 -29.02
CA ASP A 57 -7.41 2.70 -28.94
C ASP A 57 -7.16 1.43 -28.13
N VAL A 58 -8.25 0.72 -27.82
CA VAL A 58 -8.22 -0.52 -27.03
C VAL A 58 -7.35 -1.58 -27.70
N GLU A 59 -7.43 -1.73 -29.03
CA GLU A 59 -6.71 -2.77 -29.75
C GLU A 59 -5.19 -2.56 -29.67
N SER A 60 -4.75 -1.32 -29.85
CA SER A 60 -3.36 -0.91 -29.71
C SER A 60 -2.84 -1.19 -28.30
N CYS A 61 -3.60 -0.83 -27.26
CA CYS A 61 -3.22 -1.13 -25.88
C CYS A 61 -3.16 -2.64 -25.60
N ILE A 62 -4.11 -3.42 -26.13
CA ILE A 62 -4.09 -4.88 -25.99
C ILE A 62 -2.86 -5.48 -26.68
N ASN A 63 -2.45 -4.96 -27.83
CA ASN A 63 -1.25 -5.44 -28.52
C ASN A 63 0.03 -5.18 -27.71
N GLU A 64 0.16 -4.00 -27.09
CA GLU A 64 1.26 -3.70 -26.17
C GLU A 64 1.28 -4.64 -24.95
N LEU A 65 0.12 -5.02 -24.43
CA LEU A 65 0.01 -5.92 -23.27
C LEU A 65 0.24 -7.39 -23.61
N LYS A 66 0.02 -7.81 -24.87
CA LYS A 66 0.33 -9.19 -25.31
C LYS A 66 1.81 -9.52 -25.13
N GLU A 67 2.70 -8.55 -25.34
CA GLU A 67 4.15 -8.72 -25.16
C GLU A 67 4.52 -8.98 -23.69
N LEU A 68 3.72 -8.45 -22.76
CA LEU A 68 3.94 -8.57 -21.32
C LEU A 68 3.21 -9.76 -20.68
N LYS A 69 2.30 -10.41 -21.44
CA LYS A 69 1.37 -11.42 -20.94
C LYS A 69 2.08 -12.57 -20.22
N GLU A 70 3.07 -13.18 -20.86
CA GLU A 70 3.78 -14.36 -20.33
C GLU A 70 4.50 -14.04 -19.02
N GLU A 71 5.18 -12.88 -18.94
CA GLU A 71 5.83 -12.43 -17.70
C GLU A 71 4.82 -12.04 -16.62
N ALA A 72 3.66 -11.48 -17.01
CA ALA A 72 2.60 -11.14 -16.08
C ALA A 72 1.96 -12.38 -15.45
N ILE A 73 1.76 -13.45 -16.24
CA ILE A 73 1.24 -14.73 -15.73
C ILE A 73 2.18 -15.32 -14.68
N LYS A 74 3.50 -15.28 -14.91
CA LYS A 74 4.52 -15.79 -13.96
C LYS A 74 4.53 -15.07 -12.61
N CYS A 75 3.89 -13.91 -12.51
CA CYS A 75 3.77 -13.20 -11.25
C CYS A 75 2.71 -13.80 -10.33
N TYR A 76 1.86 -14.72 -10.79
CA TYR A 76 0.79 -15.29 -9.99
C TYR A 76 0.98 -16.78 -9.72
N GLU A 77 0.41 -17.24 -8.60
CA GLU A 77 0.33 -18.63 -8.20
C GLU A 77 -1.05 -19.19 -8.56
N ASP A 78 -1.08 -20.29 -9.31
CA ASP A 78 -2.31 -21.03 -9.63
C ASP A 78 -3.45 -20.12 -10.12
N ILE A 79 -3.16 -19.31 -11.15
CA ILE A 79 -4.24 -18.70 -11.94
C ILE A 79 -4.72 -19.78 -12.91
N ASP A 80 -6.02 -20.11 -12.86
CA ASP A 80 -6.62 -21.16 -13.69
C ASP A 80 -6.08 -21.09 -15.12
N GLU A 81 -5.56 -22.20 -15.67
CA GLU A 81 -5.11 -22.34 -17.07
C GLU A 81 -6.21 -22.00 -18.11
N VAL A 82 -7.40 -21.62 -17.65
CA VAL A 82 -8.63 -21.34 -18.42
C VAL A 82 -8.86 -19.83 -18.62
N VAL A 83 -7.93 -18.95 -18.25
CA VAL A 83 -8.03 -17.55 -18.71
C VAL A 83 -7.58 -17.50 -20.16
N ASN A 84 -8.54 -17.40 -21.09
CA ASN A 84 -8.25 -17.11 -22.50
C ASN A 84 -7.29 -15.91 -22.57
N ASP A 85 -6.20 -16.03 -23.32
CA ASP A 85 -5.20 -14.98 -23.56
C ASP A 85 -5.82 -13.59 -23.79
N SER A 86 -6.90 -13.56 -24.58
CA SER A 86 -7.63 -12.33 -24.87
C SER A 86 -8.29 -11.74 -23.62
N GLN A 87 -8.91 -12.58 -22.78
CA GLN A 87 -9.55 -12.16 -21.54
C GLN A 87 -8.51 -11.71 -20.49
N PHE A 88 -7.34 -12.34 -20.46
CA PHE A 88 -6.26 -11.92 -19.57
C PHE A 88 -5.73 -10.54 -19.95
N CYS A 89 -5.43 -10.30 -21.22
CA CYS A 89 -4.99 -8.97 -21.67
C CYS A 89 -6.06 -7.89 -21.45
N GLN A 90 -7.34 -8.22 -21.67
CA GLN A 90 -8.45 -7.33 -21.35
C GLN A 90 -8.53 -6.98 -19.86
N MET A 91 -8.28 -7.96 -18.98
CA MET A 91 -8.18 -7.72 -17.54
C MET A 91 -7.01 -6.81 -17.20
N LEU A 92 -5.81 -7.10 -17.72
CA LEU A 92 -4.62 -6.26 -17.50
C LEU A 92 -4.89 -4.82 -17.93
N LEU A 93 -5.55 -4.62 -19.08
CA LEU A 93 -5.89 -3.30 -19.57
C LEU A 93 -6.90 -2.61 -18.66
N LEU A 94 -8.06 -3.23 -18.43
CA LEU A 94 -9.16 -2.60 -17.70
C LEU A 94 -8.77 -2.27 -16.25
N ASP A 95 -8.17 -3.23 -15.56
CA ASP A 95 -7.74 -3.06 -14.17
C ASP A 95 -6.52 -2.13 -14.08
N GLY A 96 -5.58 -2.23 -15.03
CA GLY A 96 -4.38 -1.39 -15.05
C GLY A 96 -4.68 0.07 -15.36
N CYS A 97 -5.60 0.35 -16.31
CA CYS A 97 -6.08 1.71 -16.57
C CYS A 97 -6.77 2.29 -15.35
N PHE A 98 -7.59 1.51 -14.65
CA PHE A 98 -8.20 1.95 -13.40
C PHE A 98 -7.14 2.37 -12.38
N VAL A 99 -6.16 1.51 -12.08
CA VAL A 99 -5.13 1.80 -11.06
C VAL A 99 -4.29 3.02 -11.44
N VAL A 100 -3.83 3.11 -12.70
CA VAL A 100 -2.99 4.22 -13.16
C VAL A 100 -3.75 5.54 -13.10
N GLU A 101 -4.98 5.59 -13.59
CA GLU A 101 -5.77 6.81 -13.58
C GLU A 101 -6.28 7.18 -12.18
N PHE A 102 -6.57 6.20 -11.32
CA PHE A 102 -6.92 6.45 -9.93
C PHE A 102 -5.76 7.11 -9.18
N ILE A 103 -4.53 6.61 -9.33
CA ILE A 103 -3.31 7.21 -8.77
C ILE A 103 -3.12 8.65 -9.28
N ARG A 104 -3.33 8.88 -10.58
CA ARG A 104 -3.23 10.22 -11.18
C ARG A 104 -4.29 11.17 -10.62
N GLU A 105 -5.54 10.73 -10.51
CA GLU A 105 -6.64 11.53 -9.95
C GLU A 105 -6.39 11.85 -8.48
N TYR A 106 -5.86 10.90 -7.71
CA TYR A 106 -5.47 11.12 -6.32
C TYR A 106 -4.33 12.14 -6.18
N CYS A 107 -3.34 12.11 -7.08
CA CYS A 107 -2.26 13.10 -7.13
C CYS A 107 -2.65 14.42 -7.83
N GLU A 108 -3.95 14.68 -8.06
CA GLU A 108 -4.47 15.88 -8.73
C GLU A 108 -3.93 16.10 -10.16
N MET A 109 -3.53 15.02 -10.85
CA MET A 109 -3.01 15.02 -12.23
C MET A 109 -4.10 14.81 -13.29
N CYS A 110 -5.28 15.40 -13.07
CA CYS A 110 -6.41 15.32 -14.00
C CYS A 110 -6.22 16.26 -15.20
N LEU A 111 -6.74 15.87 -16.37
CA LEU A 111 -6.80 16.78 -17.51
C LEU A 111 -7.79 17.92 -17.23
N GLN A 112 -7.54 19.08 -17.85
CA GLN A 112 -8.38 20.25 -17.66
C GLN A 112 -9.84 19.97 -18.11
N GLY A 113 -10.78 20.09 -17.18
CA GLY A 113 -12.20 19.84 -17.42
C GLY A 113 -12.68 18.42 -17.09
N GLU A 114 -11.81 17.54 -16.59
CA GLU A 114 -12.24 16.24 -16.07
C GLU A 114 -13.07 16.39 -14.79
N VAL A 115 -14.13 15.59 -14.71
CA VAL A 115 -14.96 15.46 -13.51
C VAL A 115 -14.50 14.24 -12.74
N GLU A 116 -14.54 14.34 -11.42
CA GLU A 116 -14.28 13.22 -10.50
C GLU A 116 -15.19 12.02 -10.84
N ILE A 117 -14.61 10.85 -11.14
CA ILE A 117 -15.39 9.64 -11.49
C ILE A 117 -15.86 8.92 -10.23
N ILE A 118 -14.98 8.86 -9.23
CA ILE A 118 -15.23 8.26 -7.92
C ILE A 118 -14.78 9.25 -6.87
N ASN A 119 -15.53 9.35 -5.77
CA ASN A 119 -15.08 10.05 -4.57
C ASN A 119 -13.74 9.47 -4.07
N ILE A 120 -12.63 10.14 -4.38
CA ILE A 120 -11.28 9.66 -4.03
C ILE A 120 -11.02 9.67 -2.51
N LYS A 121 -11.90 10.33 -1.74
CA LYS A 121 -11.90 10.30 -0.27
C LYS A 121 -12.53 9.03 0.30
N ASP A 122 -13.12 8.18 -0.55
CA ASP A 122 -13.57 6.86 -0.15
C ASP A 122 -12.36 5.95 0.13
N CYS A 123 -12.05 5.77 1.42
CA CYS A 123 -10.89 5.02 1.88
C CYS A 123 -10.92 3.53 1.52
N TYR A 124 -12.08 2.98 1.12
CA TYR A 124 -12.20 1.56 0.81
C TYR A 124 -11.55 1.16 -0.52
N ILE A 125 -11.43 2.09 -1.48
CA ILE A 125 -10.72 1.79 -2.73
C ILE A 125 -9.22 1.80 -2.49
N SER A 126 -8.69 2.85 -1.85
CA SER A 126 -7.27 2.91 -1.50
C SER A 126 -6.84 1.72 -0.64
N ARG A 127 -7.70 1.32 0.31
CA ARG A 127 -7.54 0.08 1.09
C ARG A 127 -7.38 -1.14 0.20
N ASP A 128 -8.32 -1.37 -0.72
CA ASP A 128 -8.30 -2.54 -1.60
C ASP A 128 -7.09 -2.52 -2.57
N LEU A 129 -6.61 -1.34 -2.95
CA LEU A 129 -5.43 -1.16 -3.80
C LEU A 129 -4.10 -1.39 -3.06
N ILE A 130 -4.10 -1.57 -1.74
CA ILE A 130 -2.90 -1.93 -0.96
C ILE A 130 -2.80 -3.44 -0.75
N LEU A 131 -3.91 -4.18 -0.90
CA LEU A 131 -3.94 -5.61 -0.62
C LEU A 131 -3.03 -6.39 -1.56
N LEU A 132 -2.20 -7.27 -1.00
CA LEU A 132 -1.21 -8.06 -1.76
C LEU A 132 -1.85 -8.95 -2.83
N GLU A 133 -3.03 -9.51 -2.52
CA GLU A 133 -3.80 -10.38 -3.43
C GLU A 133 -4.63 -9.63 -4.48
N ASN A 134 -4.59 -8.30 -4.49
CA ASN A 134 -5.45 -7.47 -5.31
C ASN A 134 -4.63 -6.53 -6.19
N GLN A 135 -3.61 -7.07 -6.87
CA GLN A 135 -2.63 -6.30 -7.61
C GLN A 135 -2.47 -6.77 -9.06
N LEU A 136 -1.93 -5.87 -9.87
CA LEU A 136 -1.27 -6.21 -11.13
C LEU A 136 0.25 -6.08 -10.99
N PRO A 137 1.05 -6.78 -11.81
CA PRO A 137 2.49 -6.59 -11.79
C PRO A 137 2.86 -5.15 -12.13
N PHE A 138 3.75 -4.54 -11.34
CA PHE A 138 4.08 -3.12 -11.49
C PHE A 138 4.57 -2.76 -12.90
N PHE A 139 5.27 -3.66 -13.60
CA PHE A 139 5.71 -3.40 -14.98
C PHE A 139 4.55 -3.25 -15.97
N VAL A 140 3.41 -3.90 -15.73
CA VAL A 140 2.18 -3.72 -16.53
C VAL A 140 1.64 -2.31 -16.31
N LEU A 141 1.50 -1.89 -15.05
CA LEU A 141 1.04 -0.55 -14.70
C LEU A 141 1.99 0.51 -15.26
N ASN A 142 3.29 0.30 -15.12
CA ASN A 142 4.32 1.19 -15.62
C ASN A 142 4.25 1.31 -17.15
N LYS A 143 4.05 0.22 -17.89
CA LYS A 143 3.84 0.26 -19.35
C LYS A 143 2.62 1.10 -19.70
N LEU A 144 1.49 0.89 -19.05
CA LEU A 144 0.25 1.66 -19.30
C LEU A 144 0.43 3.15 -19.00
N HIS A 145 1.07 3.48 -17.88
CA HIS A 145 1.43 4.86 -17.57
C HIS A 145 2.31 5.47 -18.67
N HIS A 146 3.36 4.78 -19.12
CA HIS A 146 4.24 5.26 -20.19
C HIS A 146 3.53 5.49 -21.52
N VAL A 147 2.49 4.69 -21.84
CA VAL A 147 1.73 4.85 -23.10
C VAL A 147 0.99 6.20 -23.15
N THR A 148 0.57 6.72 -21.99
CA THR A 148 -0.32 7.89 -21.86
C THR A 148 0.26 9.05 -21.07
N LYS A 149 1.50 8.93 -20.59
CA LYS A 149 2.14 10.00 -19.80
C LYS A 149 2.41 11.23 -20.66
N GLN A 150 2.30 12.40 -20.06
CA GLN A 150 2.78 13.65 -20.63
C GLN A 150 4.27 13.85 -20.31
N ASP A 151 4.93 14.81 -20.97
CA ASP A 151 6.38 15.02 -20.83
C ASP A 151 6.78 15.44 -19.40
N ASP A 152 5.89 16.09 -18.67
CA ASP A 152 6.04 16.58 -17.30
C ASP A 152 5.50 15.62 -16.22
N ASP A 153 4.90 14.49 -16.61
CA ASP A 153 4.40 13.50 -15.66
C ASP A 153 5.54 12.85 -14.86
N LEU A 154 5.37 12.78 -13.54
CA LEU A 154 6.27 12.03 -12.66
C LEU A 154 6.22 10.53 -12.96
N PRO A 155 7.30 9.77 -12.68
CA PRO A 155 7.28 8.32 -12.78
C PRO A 155 6.17 7.71 -11.93
N LEU A 156 5.50 6.67 -12.44
CA LEU A 156 4.42 5.99 -11.73
C LEU A 156 4.80 5.54 -10.32
N ALA A 157 6.04 5.13 -10.09
CA ALA A 157 6.51 4.74 -8.76
C ALA A 157 6.41 5.89 -7.75
N ILE A 158 6.76 7.12 -8.17
CA ILE A 158 6.67 8.31 -7.32
C ILE A 158 5.20 8.67 -7.06
N LEU A 159 4.35 8.58 -8.08
CA LEU A 159 2.92 8.83 -7.93
C LEU A 159 2.24 7.81 -7.01
N ALA A 160 2.59 6.52 -7.15
CA ALA A 160 2.09 5.47 -6.27
C ALA A 160 2.55 5.70 -4.83
N ILE A 161 3.83 6.04 -4.61
CA ILE A 161 4.33 6.42 -3.29
C ILE A 161 3.47 7.57 -2.74
N ASN A 162 3.35 8.69 -3.45
CA ASN A 162 2.56 9.84 -2.99
C ASN A 162 1.07 9.51 -2.72
N SER A 163 0.51 8.54 -3.44
CA SER A 163 -0.89 8.12 -3.27
C SER A 163 -1.13 7.24 -2.04
N PHE A 164 -0.08 6.58 -1.55
CA PHE A 164 -0.17 5.59 -0.46
C PHE A 164 0.71 5.93 0.75
N THR A 165 1.57 6.96 0.67
CA THR A 165 2.40 7.47 1.79
C THR A 165 1.60 8.16 2.88
N PHE A 166 0.32 8.48 2.64
CA PHE A 166 -0.60 8.93 3.68
C PHE A 166 -0.69 7.90 4.82
N PHE A 167 -0.49 6.61 4.52
CA PHE A 167 -0.66 5.53 5.50
C PHE A 167 0.58 5.18 6.32
N ILE A 168 1.77 5.67 5.94
CA ILE A 168 3.08 5.77 6.65
C ILE A 168 4.10 6.18 5.55
N ASP A 169 5.01 7.12 5.81
CA ASP A 169 6.12 7.45 4.89
C ASP A 169 7.19 6.33 4.93
N LEU A 170 7.16 5.45 3.92
CA LEU A 170 7.78 4.11 3.95
C LEU A 170 9.00 3.92 3.04
N SER A 171 9.74 4.98 2.71
CA SER A 171 10.94 4.82 1.88
C SER A 171 12.19 4.40 2.66
N LYS A 172 12.30 3.08 2.95
CA LYS A 172 13.55 2.29 3.15
C LYS A 172 14.15 2.29 4.58
N MET A 173 14.69 1.13 4.99
CA MET A 173 14.73 0.67 6.40
C MET A 173 16.07 -0.11 6.73
N THR A 174 16.47 -0.30 8.02
CA THR A 174 17.53 -1.21 8.66
C THR A 174 17.25 -1.38 10.20
N PRO A 175 17.56 -2.49 10.95
CA PRO A 175 17.12 -2.67 12.36
C PRO A 175 18.23 -2.80 13.43
N GLU A 176 18.00 -2.29 14.67
CA GLU A 176 18.61 -2.80 15.93
C GLU A 176 17.87 -2.38 17.25
N SER A 177 17.34 -3.39 17.97
CA SER A 177 16.98 -3.56 19.41
C SER A 177 16.33 -2.46 20.29
N PHE A 178 15.28 -2.81 21.07
CA PHE A 178 15.13 -2.74 22.56
C PHE A 178 13.64 -2.74 23.06
N ARG A 179 13.45 -2.80 24.40
CA ARG A 179 12.28 -3.27 25.21
C ARG A 179 11.17 -2.21 25.50
N GLU A 180 10.18 -2.57 26.33
CA GLU A 180 8.89 -1.89 26.65
C GLU A 180 8.95 -0.41 27.15
N ILE A 181 8.04 0.49 26.68
CA ILE A 181 8.06 1.95 27.01
C ILE A 181 7.96 2.23 28.50
N GLU A 182 6.96 1.68 29.19
CA GLU A 182 6.65 2.12 30.56
C GLU A 182 7.83 1.81 31.50
N GLN A 183 8.45 0.64 31.32
CA GLN A 183 9.69 0.26 32.01
C GLN A 183 10.90 1.09 31.55
N LEU A 184 10.99 1.47 30.27
CA LEU A 184 12.04 2.38 29.80
C LEU A 184 11.90 3.76 30.45
N PHE A 185 10.69 4.32 30.52
CA PHE A 185 10.43 5.61 31.17
C PHE A 185 10.76 5.56 32.67
N GLU A 186 10.33 4.50 33.37
CA GLU A 186 10.69 4.26 34.77
C GLU A 186 12.20 4.03 34.98
N ALA A 187 12.89 3.46 34.00
CA ALA A 187 14.34 3.28 33.98
C ALA A 187 15.12 4.56 33.60
N GLY A 188 14.42 5.68 33.36
CA GLY A 188 15.01 6.99 33.06
C GLY A 188 15.19 7.30 31.57
N VAL A 189 14.55 6.53 30.68
CA VAL A 189 14.57 6.79 29.23
C VAL A 189 13.59 7.89 28.86
N SER A 190 14.07 8.89 28.12
CA SER A 190 13.24 9.98 27.59
C SER A 190 12.91 9.74 26.12
N PHE A 191 11.72 10.15 25.70
CA PHE A 191 11.25 10.04 24.31
C PHE A 191 11.17 11.41 23.66
N VAL A 192 11.71 11.54 22.45
CA VAL A 192 11.71 12.77 21.66
C VAL A 192 11.41 12.45 20.19
N LYS A 193 10.64 13.32 19.55
CA LYS A 193 10.38 13.29 18.11
C LYS A 193 11.66 13.63 17.33
N GLU A 194 11.94 12.89 16.26
CA GLU A 194 12.93 13.34 15.26
C GLU A 194 12.36 14.50 14.43
N ASP A 195 12.96 15.69 14.57
CA ASP A 195 12.54 16.92 13.88
C ASP A 195 13.32 17.17 12.58
N ASN A 196 14.44 16.47 12.35
CA ASN A 196 15.30 16.65 11.17
C ASN A 196 15.46 15.34 10.37
N LEU A 197 14.36 14.90 9.74
CA LEU A 197 14.48 14.01 8.58
C LEU A 197 15.03 14.86 7.42
N GLY A 198 16.36 14.96 7.31
CA GLY A 198 16.96 15.40 6.04
C GLY A 198 16.55 14.41 4.94
N ASP A 199 16.42 14.88 3.70
CA ASP A 199 15.89 14.14 2.53
C ASP A 199 16.48 12.73 2.27
N ASN A 200 17.49 12.29 3.03
CA ASN A 200 18.19 11.01 2.93
C ASN A 200 18.37 10.23 4.26
N THR A 201 17.64 10.57 5.34
CA THR A 201 17.79 9.92 6.66
C THR A 201 16.64 8.93 6.92
N ASN A 202 16.94 7.67 7.22
CA ASN A 202 15.93 6.59 7.33
C ASN A 202 15.09 6.68 8.62
N LEU A 203 13.80 6.30 8.57
CA LEU A 203 12.87 6.26 9.73
C LEU A 203 13.37 5.37 10.88
N PHE A 204 13.98 4.23 10.56
CA PHE A 204 14.49 3.29 11.56
C PHE A 204 15.88 3.66 12.07
N ASP A 205 16.73 4.26 11.23
CA ASP A 205 18.02 4.81 11.67
C ASP A 205 17.83 6.10 12.48
N SER A 206 16.67 6.74 12.39
CA SER A 206 16.25 7.82 13.28
C SER A 206 15.57 7.31 14.55
N ILE A 207 15.19 6.02 14.60
CA ILE A 207 14.97 5.33 15.87
C ILE A 207 16.34 5.12 16.51
N LYS A 208 16.71 6.03 17.40
CA LYS A 208 18.02 6.02 18.06
C LYS A 208 17.82 5.92 19.55
N PHE A 209 18.57 5.02 20.17
CA PHE A 209 18.72 4.97 21.61
C PHE A 209 20.14 5.37 22.01
N GLU A 210 20.31 6.61 22.44
CA GLU A 210 21.61 7.15 22.84
C GLU A 210 21.52 7.83 24.22
N ASN A 211 22.36 7.41 25.16
CA ASN A 211 22.44 8.00 26.51
C ASN A 211 21.10 8.08 27.27
N GLY A 212 20.21 7.10 27.08
CA GLY A 212 18.87 7.12 27.70
C GLY A 212 17.86 8.01 26.96
N LEU A 213 18.17 8.52 25.77
CA LEU A 213 17.23 9.22 24.91
C LEU A 213 16.83 8.31 23.75
N MET A 214 15.54 7.97 23.68
CA MET A 214 14.92 7.30 22.55
C MET A 214 14.34 8.36 21.60
N THR A 215 14.91 8.46 20.41
CA THR A 215 14.38 9.29 19.33
C THR A 215 13.50 8.41 18.46
N ILE A 216 12.29 8.86 18.09
CA ILE A 216 11.41 8.13 17.17
C ILE A 216 10.78 9.15 16.21
N PRO A 217 10.72 8.86 14.90
CA PRO A 217 10.02 9.74 13.97
C PRO A 217 8.52 9.80 14.24
N CYS A 218 7.92 10.91 13.82
CA CYS A 218 6.48 11.05 13.84
C CYS A 218 5.82 10.19 12.76
N PHE A 219 4.75 9.47 13.11
CA PHE A 219 3.92 8.75 12.15
C PHE A 219 2.44 8.87 12.48
N GLN A 220 1.60 8.74 11.46
CA GLN A 220 0.14 8.83 11.55
C GLN A 220 -0.46 7.42 11.67
N VAL A 221 -1.47 7.28 12.53
CA VAL A 221 -2.25 6.04 12.66
C VAL A 221 -3.67 6.31 12.20
N GLU A 222 -4.08 5.59 11.15
CA GLU A 222 -5.34 5.74 10.43
C GLU A 222 -6.07 4.40 10.26
N ASP A 223 -7.30 4.46 9.75
CA ASP A 223 -8.20 3.31 9.62
C ASP A 223 -7.57 2.12 8.86
N ASN A 224 -6.68 2.40 7.89
CA ASN A 224 -6.03 1.38 7.07
C ASN A 224 -4.64 0.98 7.57
N THR A 225 -4.11 1.57 8.66
CA THR A 225 -2.75 1.30 9.14
C THR A 225 -2.53 -0.18 9.46
N GLU A 226 -3.46 -0.84 10.15
CA GLU A 226 -3.36 -2.28 10.44
C GLU A 226 -3.30 -3.11 9.15
N ILE A 227 -4.16 -2.77 8.18
CA ILE A 227 -4.26 -3.49 6.91
C ILE A 227 -2.97 -3.35 6.11
N LEU A 228 -2.42 -2.13 6.04
CA LEU A 228 -1.15 -1.87 5.37
C LEU A 228 -0.02 -2.69 6.01
N LEU A 229 0.15 -2.59 7.34
CA LEU A 229 1.20 -3.31 8.06
C LEU A 229 1.10 -4.82 7.86
N ARG A 230 -0.10 -5.39 7.96
CA ARG A 230 -0.34 -6.83 7.74
C ARG A 230 -0.02 -7.29 6.33
N ASN A 231 -0.32 -6.49 5.30
CA ASN A 231 0.00 -6.83 3.91
C ASN A 231 1.49 -6.69 3.61
N LEU A 232 2.16 -5.71 4.21
CA LEU A 232 3.62 -5.54 4.10
C LEU A 232 4.37 -6.67 4.81
N ILE A 233 3.94 -7.05 6.01
CA ILE A 233 4.48 -8.23 6.73
C ILE A 233 4.27 -9.50 5.92
N ALA A 234 3.07 -9.71 5.36
CA ALA A 234 2.82 -10.87 4.49
C ALA A 234 3.77 -10.89 3.29
N TYR A 235 4.00 -9.74 2.66
CA TYR A 235 4.96 -9.60 1.57
C TYR A 235 6.39 -9.95 2.02
N GLU A 236 6.87 -9.40 3.15
CA GLU A 236 8.20 -9.69 3.68
C GLU A 236 8.40 -11.16 4.07
N GLN A 237 7.39 -11.77 4.68
CA GLN A 237 7.49 -13.15 5.16
C GLN A 237 7.42 -14.16 4.02
N GLN A 238 6.69 -13.84 2.94
CA GLN A 238 6.52 -14.73 1.79
C GLN A 238 7.55 -14.48 0.68
N SER A 239 8.27 -13.36 0.71
CA SER A 239 9.35 -13.05 -0.24
C SER A 239 10.71 -13.52 0.27
N ILE A 240 11.34 -14.44 -0.46
CA ILE A 240 12.65 -15.01 -0.08
C ILE A 240 13.77 -13.96 -0.16
N ASP A 241 13.67 -13.02 -1.12
CA ASP A 241 14.71 -12.04 -1.41
C ASP A 241 14.61 -10.74 -0.57
N VAL A 242 13.55 -10.61 0.24
CA VAL A 242 13.36 -9.41 1.07
C VAL A 242 14.10 -9.64 2.37
N GLN A 243 15.27 -9.01 2.48
CA GLN A 243 16.04 -8.96 3.71
C GLN A 243 16.65 -7.57 3.92
N PRO A 244 16.68 -7.12 5.19
CA PRO A 244 16.03 -7.70 6.38
C PRO A 244 14.51 -7.38 6.45
N LYS A 245 13.81 -7.93 7.44
CA LYS A 245 12.33 -7.95 7.55
C LYS A 245 11.80 -6.77 8.38
N TYR A 246 11.88 -5.60 7.80
CA TYR A 246 11.62 -4.33 8.47
C TYR A 246 10.23 -4.11 9.04
N PHE A 247 9.19 -4.47 8.31
CA PHE A 247 7.82 -4.28 8.79
C PHE A 247 7.53 -5.24 9.94
N SER A 248 8.07 -6.45 9.85
CA SER A 248 8.01 -7.42 10.94
C SER A 248 8.75 -6.92 12.19
N ASP A 249 9.97 -6.39 12.02
CA ASP A 249 10.78 -5.83 13.11
C ASP A 249 10.15 -4.57 13.70
N PHE A 250 9.58 -3.70 12.87
CA PHE A 250 8.86 -2.49 13.29
C PHE A 250 7.65 -2.82 14.16
N VAL A 251 6.79 -3.71 13.69
CA VAL A 251 5.59 -4.05 14.44
C VAL A 251 5.95 -4.78 15.72
N THR A 252 6.96 -5.64 15.69
CA THR A 252 7.51 -6.24 16.92
C THR A 252 8.01 -5.16 17.88
N PHE A 253 8.75 -4.16 17.39
CA PHE A 253 9.22 -3.04 18.20
C PHE A 253 8.05 -2.24 18.78
N MET A 254 7.03 -1.92 17.97
CA MET A 254 5.86 -1.17 18.40
C MET A 254 4.95 -1.93 19.36
N ASP A 255 4.84 -3.26 19.22
CA ASP A 255 4.13 -4.14 20.15
C ASP A 255 4.81 -4.12 21.54
N TYR A 256 6.15 -4.16 21.60
CA TYR A 256 6.84 -3.93 22.86
C TYR A 256 6.61 -2.51 23.38
N LEU A 257 6.61 -1.52 22.50
CA LEU A 257 6.52 -0.12 22.86
C LEU A 257 5.12 0.20 23.44
N ILE A 258 4.04 -0.31 22.83
CA ILE A 258 2.66 0.15 23.04
C ILE A 258 1.78 -0.96 23.65
N ASP A 259 1.89 -1.22 24.94
CA ASP A 259 1.02 -2.23 25.60
C ASP A 259 -0.39 -1.68 25.92
N SER A 260 -0.47 -0.39 26.25
CA SER A 260 -1.70 0.25 26.75
C SER A 260 -2.05 1.57 26.06
N ASP A 261 -3.27 2.04 26.31
CA ASP A 261 -3.72 3.37 25.89
C ASP A 261 -2.90 4.51 26.52
N LYS A 262 -2.26 4.27 27.67
CA LYS A 262 -1.35 5.24 28.31
C LYS A 262 -0.05 5.40 27.53
N ASP A 263 0.48 4.31 26.97
CA ASP A 263 1.72 4.34 26.17
C ASP A 263 1.49 5.16 24.89
N VAL A 264 0.36 4.92 24.23
CA VAL A 264 -0.08 5.74 23.09
C VAL A 264 -0.21 7.21 23.50
N ASN A 265 -0.86 7.49 24.62
CA ASN A 265 -1.05 8.86 25.09
C ASN A 265 0.30 9.57 25.32
N LEU A 266 1.26 8.88 25.93
CA LEU A 266 2.60 9.39 26.15
C LEU A 266 3.30 9.71 24.81
N LEU A 267 3.28 8.78 23.85
CA LEU A 267 3.87 8.98 22.53
C LEU A 267 3.21 10.12 21.75
N ARG A 268 1.88 10.28 21.87
CA ARG A 268 1.15 11.43 21.30
C ARG A 268 1.58 12.75 21.92
N GLN A 269 1.71 12.81 23.25
CA GLN A 269 2.20 14.02 23.94
C GLN A 269 3.63 14.39 23.52
N LYS A 270 4.44 13.41 23.10
CA LYS A 270 5.77 13.62 22.52
C LYS A 270 5.77 13.94 21.03
N GLY A 271 4.60 13.97 20.38
CA GLY A 271 4.46 14.22 18.94
C GLY A 271 4.99 13.08 18.07
N ILE A 272 5.13 11.87 18.62
CA ILE A 272 5.61 10.69 17.90
C ILE A 272 4.44 9.99 17.19
N ILE A 273 3.26 9.94 17.82
CA ILE A 273 2.04 9.39 17.21
C ILE A 273 1.04 10.50 16.95
N GLU A 274 0.53 10.55 15.73
CA GLU A 274 -0.69 11.26 15.40
C GLU A 274 -1.84 10.26 15.27
N ASN A 275 -2.79 10.29 16.21
CA ASN A 275 -3.93 9.38 16.23
C ASN A 275 -5.11 9.97 15.45
N TRP A 276 -5.47 9.32 14.34
CA TRP A 276 -6.59 9.68 13.46
C TRP A 276 -7.75 8.67 13.49
N ILE A 277 -7.67 7.63 14.33
CA ILE A 277 -8.69 6.57 14.43
C ILE A 277 -9.64 6.73 15.62
N GLY A 278 -9.34 7.65 16.55
CA GLY A 278 -10.22 7.99 17.66
C GLY A 278 -9.56 7.81 19.02
N GLU A 279 -9.87 6.72 19.71
CA GLU A 279 -9.40 6.48 21.08
C GLU A 279 -7.98 5.86 21.09
N ASP A 280 -7.17 6.22 22.08
CA ASP A 280 -5.79 5.71 22.22
C ASP A 280 -5.75 4.18 22.39
N LYS A 281 -6.78 3.59 23.00
CA LYS A 281 -6.93 2.12 23.11
C LYS A 281 -7.05 1.42 21.75
N GLU A 282 -7.56 2.11 20.73
CA GLU A 282 -7.71 1.53 19.39
C GLU A 282 -6.35 1.44 18.71
N VAL A 283 -5.49 2.46 18.92
CA VAL A 283 -4.10 2.44 18.44
C VAL A 283 -3.31 1.32 19.11
N ALA A 284 -3.38 1.20 20.44
CA ALA A 284 -2.72 0.10 21.16
C ALA A 284 -3.22 -1.27 20.66
N SER A 285 -4.53 -1.39 20.44
CA SER A 285 -5.09 -2.62 19.91
C SER A 285 -4.60 -2.99 18.50
N ILE A 286 -4.17 -2.04 17.67
CA ILE A 286 -3.62 -2.36 16.34
C ILE A 286 -2.29 -3.08 16.51
N PHE A 287 -1.35 -2.48 17.24
CA PHE A 287 0.00 -3.01 17.37
C PHE A 287 0.02 -4.33 18.15
N ASN A 288 -0.84 -4.50 19.16
CA ASN A 288 -0.84 -5.71 20.00
C ASN A 288 -1.59 -6.91 19.40
N LYS A 289 -2.13 -6.75 18.19
CA LYS A 289 -2.87 -7.82 17.47
C LYS A 289 -2.16 -8.33 16.23
N ILE A 290 -1.14 -7.61 15.74
CA ILE A 290 -0.45 -7.95 14.49
C ILE A 290 0.60 -9.01 14.79
#